data_AF-A0A957L907-F1
#
_entry.id   AF-A0A957L907-F1
#
_cell.length_a   1.000
_cell.length_b   1.000
_cell.length_c   1.000
_cell.angle_alpha   90.00
_cell.angle_beta   90.00
_cell.angle_gamma   90.00
#
_symmetry.space_group_name_H-M   'P 1'
#
loop_
_entity.id
_entity.type
_entity.pdbx_description
1 polymer ?
#
loop_
_entity_poly.entity_id
_entity_poly.type
_entity_poly.pdbx_seq_one_letter_code
_entity_poly.pdbx_strand_id
1 'polypeptide(L)'
;MEYDLVFEGGGAKGMVFVGAMQEFEARGHKIGRLLGTSAGAITATFLAAGYTSEEMLAALQEQVDHQSVFTTFMGIPQEFDNHTIQKSILYSLFESVDVPFVSERFEHRFDELIIERLMELPTFRHLFSFLERGGWYAAESFLSWVERKLNSGEYEGQPRQFGSLTLGEMHAATGKDLSLIAADITHGRMLVLNHRTAPDCPVIWAVRMSMSIPLLWQE
;
A
#
# COMPACT_ATOMS: atom_id res chain seq x y z
N MET A 1 26.05 2.75 -20.74
CA MET A 1 25.46 4.10 -20.63
C MET A 1 24.67 4.15 -19.32
N GLU A 2 24.52 5.34 -18.76
CA GLU A 2 23.77 5.57 -17.52
C GLU A 2 22.44 6.25 -17.87
N TYR A 3 21.34 5.80 -17.25
CA TYR A 3 19.99 6.29 -17.54
C TYR A 3 19.22 6.55 -16.24
N ASP A 4 18.48 7.65 -16.24
CA ASP A 4 17.42 7.87 -15.27
C ASP A 4 16.21 7.03 -15.67
N LEU A 5 15.66 6.29 -14.71
CA LEU A 5 14.56 5.35 -14.93
C LEU A 5 13.27 5.87 -14.29
N VAL A 6 12.21 5.89 -15.08
CA VAL A 6 10.87 6.32 -14.66
C VAL A 6 9.90 5.15 -14.80
N PHE A 7 9.31 4.72 -13.69
CA PHE A 7 8.37 3.61 -13.61
C PHE A 7 6.96 4.16 -13.35
N GLU A 8 6.14 4.18 -14.39
CA GLU A 8 4.75 4.62 -14.31
C GLU A 8 3.86 3.57 -13.62
N GLY A 9 2.85 4.02 -12.89
CA GLY A 9 1.80 3.16 -12.36
C GLY A 9 0.95 2.52 -13.47
N GLY A 10 0.45 1.30 -13.24
CA GLY A 10 -0.36 0.59 -14.25
C GLY A 10 -1.05 -0.69 -13.79
N GLY A 11 -1.24 -0.88 -12.47
CA GLY A 11 -1.85 -2.09 -11.89
C GLY A 11 -0.95 -3.33 -11.94
N ALA A 12 -1.52 -4.52 -12.20
CA ALA A 12 -0.86 -5.83 -12.19
C ALA A 12 0.28 -6.03 -13.21
N LYS A 13 0.72 -4.96 -13.90
CA LYS A 13 1.80 -4.94 -14.88
C LYS A 13 3.20 -4.82 -14.26
N GLY A 14 3.35 -4.85 -12.94
CA GLY A 14 4.66 -4.77 -12.27
C GLY A 14 5.68 -5.82 -12.73
N MET A 15 5.23 -7.00 -13.18
CA MET A 15 6.10 -8.02 -13.77
C MET A 15 6.76 -7.59 -15.08
N VAL A 16 6.15 -6.66 -15.83
CA VAL A 16 6.72 -6.16 -17.09
C VAL A 16 8.00 -5.38 -16.83
N PHE A 17 8.10 -4.67 -15.71
CA PHE A 17 9.31 -3.95 -15.34
C PHE A 17 10.48 -4.88 -15.03
N VAL A 18 10.22 -6.07 -14.49
CA VAL A 18 11.27 -7.07 -14.27
C VAL A 18 11.89 -7.49 -15.60
N GLY A 19 11.06 -7.84 -16.60
CA GLY A 19 11.57 -8.21 -17.93
C GLY A 19 12.34 -7.07 -18.60
N ALA A 20 11.86 -5.83 -18.46
CA ALA A 20 12.58 -4.66 -18.96
C ALA A 20 13.94 -4.48 -18.26
N MET A 21 14.00 -4.70 -16.94
CA MET A 21 15.24 -4.61 -16.18
C MET A 21 16.24 -5.72 -16.50
N GLN A 22 15.77 -6.94 -16.79
CA GLN A 22 16.64 -8.03 -17.25
C GLN A 22 17.37 -7.64 -18.55
N GLU A 23 16.66 -7.09 -19.53
CA GLU A 23 17.27 -6.62 -20.78
C GLU A 23 18.19 -5.41 -20.54
N PHE A 24 17.79 -4.48 -19.66
CA PHE A 24 18.60 -3.32 -19.29
C PHE A 24 19.95 -3.74 -18.67
N GLU A 25 19.91 -4.70 -17.74
CA GLU A 25 21.09 -5.30 -17.11
C GLU A 25 21.94 -6.07 -18.13
N ALA A 26 21.32 -6.88 -19.00
CA ALA A 26 22.02 -7.66 -20.04
C ALA A 26 22.81 -6.76 -21.02
N ARG A 27 22.33 -5.54 -21.26
CA ARG A 27 23.02 -4.52 -22.07
C ARG A 27 24.13 -3.76 -21.32
N GLY A 28 24.39 -4.10 -20.06
CA GLY A 28 25.37 -3.43 -19.22
C GLY A 28 25.05 -1.96 -18.97
N HIS A 29 23.76 -1.60 -18.97
CA HIS A 29 23.32 -0.24 -18.66
C HIS A 29 23.34 -0.01 -17.15
N LYS A 30 23.60 1.24 -16.74
CA LYS A 30 23.68 1.65 -15.34
C LYS A 30 22.47 2.50 -14.97
N ILE A 31 22.00 2.31 -13.74
CA ILE A 31 20.89 3.07 -13.16
C ILE A 31 21.43 4.38 -12.59
N GLY A 32 20.92 5.49 -13.08
CA GLY A 32 21.07 6.83 -12.49
C GLY A 32 19.98 7.08 -11.44
N ARG A 33 19.12 8.07 -11.68
CA ARG A 33 17.99 8.38 -10.80
C ARG A 33 16.82 7.43 -11.01
N LEU A 34 16.05 7.21 -9.96
CA LEU A 34 14.89 6.34 -9.94
C LEU A 34 13.64 7.15 -9.59
N LEU A 35 12.61 7.04 -10.42
CA LEU A 35 11.31 7.65 -10.17
C LEU A 35 10.19 6.62 -10.32
N GLY A 36 9.24 6.60 -9.38
CA GLY A 36 8.18 5.60 -9.36
C GLY A 36 6.81 6.14 -8.95
N THR A 37 5.76 5.60 -9.55
CA THR A 37 4.34 5.81 -9.21
C THR A 37 3.64 4.46 -8.99
N SER A 38 2.87 4.30 -7.90
CA SER A 38 2.09 3.08 -7.64
C SER A 38 2.92 1.79 -7.74
N ALA A 39 2.58 0.84 -8.62
CA ALA A 39 3.40 -0.36 -8.84
C ALA A 39 4.85 -0.04 -9.23
N GLY A 40 5.07 1.07 -9.94
CA GLY A 40 6.41 1.56 -10.26
C GLY A 40 7.17 2.11 -9.05
N ALA A 41 6.48 2.56 -7.99
CA ALA A 41 7.12 2.95 -6.73
C ALA A 41 7.78 1.75 -6.06
N ILE A 42 7.12 0.58 -6.05
CA ILE A 42 7.72 -0.66 -5.52
C ILE A 42 8.99 -1.00 -6.31
N THR A 43 8.93 -0.99 -7.65
CA THR A 43 10.08 -1.29 -8.51
C THR A 43 11.22 -0.30 -8.28
N ALA A 44 10.95 1.01 -8.29
CA ALA A 44 11.95 2.03 -8.05
C ALA A 44 12.61 1.87 -6.68
N THR A 45 11.82 1.60 -5.63
CA THR A 45 12.33 1.39 -4.28
C THR A 45 13.18 0.13 -4.15
N PHE A 46 12.79 -0.99 -4.78
CA PHE A 46 13.59 -2.21 -4.77
C PHE A 46 14.92 -2.02 -5.51
N LEU A 47 14.90 -1.36 -6.68
CA LEU A 47 16.13 -1.01 -7.39
C LEU A 47 17.03 -0.07 -6.56
N ALA A 48 16.44 0.87 -5.82
CA ALA A 48 17.19 1.74 -4.90
C ALA A 48 17.79 0.96 -3.72
N ALA A 49 17.12 -0.10 -3.26
CA ALA A 49 17.62 -1.05 -2.26
C ALA A 49 18.61 -2.08 -2.83
N GLY A 50 18.95 -1.97 -4.12
CA GLY A 50 19.89 -2.85 -4.82
C GLY A 50 19.37 -4.26 -5.07
N TYR A 51 18.05 -4.40 -5.25
CA TYR A 51 17.48 -5.64 -5.77
C TYR A 51 17.93 -5.90 -7.20
N THR A 52 18.26 -7.16 -7.50
CA THR A 52 18.41 -7.62 -8.89
C THR A 52 17.05 -7.85 -9.54
N SER A 53 17.02 -7.89 -10.87
CA SER A 53 15.82 -8.31 -11.61
C SER A 53 15.27 -9.68 -11.17
N GLU A 54 16.14 -10.62 -10.79
CA GLU A 54 15.76 -11.94 -10.27
C GLU A 54 15.12 -11.87 -8.87
N GLU A 55 15.71 -11.10 -7.94
CA GLU A 55 15.13 -10.89 -6.61
C GLU A 55 13.77 -10.19 -6.69
N MET A 56 13.64 -9.22 -7.59
CA MET A 56 12.36 -8.57 -7.85
C MET A 56 11.35 -9.58 -8.39
N LEU A 57 11.72 -10.45 -9.35
CA LEU A 57 10.83 -11.49 -9.85
C LEU A 57 10.32 -12.38 -8.73
N ALA A 58 11.22 -12.86 -7.87
CA ALA A 58 10.89 -13.71 -6.73
C ALA A 58 9.98 -12.99 -5.73
N ALA A 59 10.20 -11.70 -5.46
CA ALA A 59 9.34 -10.90 -4.60
C ALA A 59 7.93 -10.72 -5.19
N LEU A 60 7.82 -10.48 -6.49
CA LEU A 60 6.53 -10.31 -7.18
C LEU A 60 5.76 -11.62 -7.36
N GLN A 61 6.46 -12.76 -7.41
CA GLN A 61 5.88 -14.09 -7.49
C GLN A 61 5.53 -14.70 -6.12
N GLU A 62 5.79 -13.97 -5.03
CA GLU A 62 5.48 -14.46 -3.68
C GLU A 62 3.99 -14.82 -3.57
N GLN A 63 3.72 -15.96 -2.94
CA GLN A 63 2.38 -16.46 -2.69
C GLN A 63 2.13 -16.67 -1.19
N VAL A 64 0.92 -16.35 -0.76
CA VAL A 64 0.39 -16.62 0.58
C VAL A 64 -0.92 -17.40 0.38
N ASP A 65 -1.04 -18.57 1.02
CA ASP A 65 -2.21 -19.46 0.89
C ASP A 65 -2.61 -19.77 -0.57
N HIS A 66 -1.62 -20.05 -1.42
CA HIS A 66 -1.77 -20.32 -2.87
C HIS A 66 -2.34 -19.14 -3.69
N GLN A 67 -2.43 -17.95 -3.11
CA GLN A 67 -2.75 -16.72 -3.82
C GLN A 67 -1.54 -15.82 -3.92
N SER A 68 -1.52 -14.94 -4.93
CA SER A 68 -0.46 -13.94 -5.05
C SER A 68 -0.45 -13.01 -3.84
N VAL A 69 0.73 -12.61 -3.36
CA VAL A 69 0.85 -11.63 -2.27
C VAL A 69 0.13 -10.31 -2.58
N PHE A 70 -0.06 -9.97 -3.85
CA PHE A 70 -0.85 -8.80 -4.24
C PHE A 70 -2.34 -8.90 -3.85
N THR A 71 -2.91 -10.12 -3.76
CA THR A 71 -4.29 -10.29 -3.29
C THR A 71 -4.41 -10.03 -1.80
N THR A 72 -3.34 -10.24 -1.02
CA THR A 72 -3.34 -9.93 0.42
C THR A 72 -3.27 -8.43 0.69
N PHE A 73 -2.72 -7.64 -0.23
CA PHE A 73 -2.79 -6.16 -0.16
C PHE A 73 -4.21 -5.63 -0.41
N MET A 74 -5.05 -6.46 -1.00
CA MET A 74 -6.50 -6.28 -1.14
C MET A 74 -7.25 -7.10 -0.08
N GLY A 75 -6.66 -7.26 1.11
CA GLY A 75 -7.22 -8.01 2.21
C GLY A 75 -8.41 -7.31 2.88
N ILE A 76 -9.41 -8.10 3.29
CA ILE A 76 -10.62 -7.62 3.97
C ILE A 76 -10.21 -6.80 5.21
N PRO A 77 -10.78 -5.59 5.41
CA PRO A 77 -10.56 -4.81 6.63
C PRO A 77 -10.76 -5.66 7.89
N GLN A 78 -9.90 -5.42 8.91
CA GLN A 78 -10.02 -6.06 10.21
C GLN A 78 -11.42 -5.83 10.83
N GLU A 79 -11.81 -6.69 11.76
CA GLU A 79 -13.03 -6.50 12.54
C GLU A 79 -12.97 -5.15 13.26
N PHE A 80 -14.07 -4.40 13.19
CA PHE A 80 -14.19 -3.11 13.85
C PHE A 80 -14.73 -3.34 15.25
N ASP A 81 -14.19 -2.64 16.25
CA ASP A 81 -14.72 -2.73 17.61
C ASP A 81 -16.12 -2.09 17.71
N ASN A 82 -16.95 -2.58 18.64
CA ASN A 82 -18.34 -2.13 18.80
C ASN A 82 -18.46 -0.62 19.07
N HIS A 83 -17.47 0.00 19.73
CA HIS A 83 -17.49 1.43 20.02
C HIS A 83 -17.24 2.27 18.74
N THR A 84 -16.36 1.82 17.86
CA THR A 84 -16.13 2.40 16.53
C THR A 84 -17.37 2.26 15.66
N ILE A 85 -18.05 1.11 15.70
CA ILE A 85 -19.28 0.85 14.95
C ILE A 85 -20.39 1.79 15.40
N GLN A 86 -20.66 1.90 16.70
CA GLN A 86 -21.73 2.75 17.25
C GLN A 86 -21.56 4.26 16.97
N LYS A 87 -20.33 4.70 16.67
CA LYS A 87 -20.03 6.11 16.34
C LYS A 87 -19.98 6.41 14.84
N SER A 88 -20.25 5.42 14.01
CA SER A 88 -20.12 5.52 12.55
C SER A 88 -21.29 6.24 11.89
N ILE A 89 -21.04 6.86 10.74
CA ILE A 89 -22.08 7.50 9.91
C ILE A 89 -23.10 6.46 9.46
N LEU A 90 -22.64 5.27 9.04
CA LEU A 90 -23.49 4.13 8.70
C LEU A 90 -24.41 3.72 9.85
N TYR A 91 -23.89 3.62 11.08
CA TYR A 91 -24.72 3.29 12.25
C TYR A 91 -25.80 4.35 12.48
N SER A 92 -25.45 5.64 12.37
CA SER A 92 -26.44 6.72 12.48
C SER A 92 -27.48 6.71 11.36
N LEU A 93 -27.12 6.26 10.15
CA LEU A 93 -28.06 6.06 9.05
C LEU A 93 -28.99 4.87 9.33
N PHE A 94 -28.48 3.76 9.89
CA PHE A 94 -29.30 2.61 10.27
C PHE A 94 -30.29 2.97 11.38
N GLU A 95 -29.86 3.70 12.43
CA GLU A 95 -30.79 4.20 13.46
C GLU A 95 -31.86 5.15 12.91
N SER A 96 -31.60 5.80 11.76
CA SER A 96 -32.57 6.70 11.13
C SER A 96 -33.60 6.00 10.25
N VAL A 97 -33.46 4.68 10.01
CA VAL A 97 -34.37 3.88 9.20
C VAL A 97 -35.38 3.18 10.11
N ASP A 98 -36.62 3.66 10.12
CA ASP A 98 -37.73 2.96 10.79
C ASP A 98 -37.93 1.57 10.16
N VAL A 99 -37.77 0.52 10.95
CA VAL A 99 -37.99 -0.85 10.49
C VAL A 99 -39.49 -1.16 10.63
N PRO A 100 -40.24 -1.30 9.53
CA PRO A 100 -41.65 -1.59 9.63
C PRO A 100 -41.85 -2.92 10.38
N PHE A 101 -42.86 -2.96 11.27
CA PHE A 101 -43.23 -4.11 12.11
C PHE A 101 -42.37 -4.38 13.36
N VAL A 102 -41.37 -3.53 13.68
CA VAL A 102 -40.64 -3.56 14.95
C VAL A 102 -41.17 -2.45 15.86
N SER A 103 -41.32 -2.73 17.17
CA SER A 103 -41.74 -1.68 18.13
C SER A 103 -40.53 -0.93 18.68
N GLU A 104 -40.67 0.37 18.95
CA GLU A 104 -39.60 1.27 19.45
C GLU A 104 -38.78 0.71 20.63
N ARG A 105 -39.36 -0.13 21.50
CA ARG A 105 -38.63 -0.73 22.65
C ARG A 105 -37.60 -1.79 22.25
N PHE A 106 -37.73 -2.37 21.06
CA PHE A 106 -36.87 -3.45 20.57
C PHE A 106 -35.99 -3.00 19.40
N GLU A 107 -36.16 -1.78 18.90
CA GLU A 107 -35.47 -1.22 17.74
C GLU A 107 -33.95 -1.20 17.94
N HIS A 108 -33.46 -0.52 18.99
CA HIS A 108 -32.02 -0.47 19.29
C HIS A 108 -31.35 -1.84 19.41
N ARG A 109 -32.02 -2.81 20.05
CA ARG A 109 -31.46 -4.16 20.21
C ARG A 109 -31.48 -4.96 18.91
N PHE A 110 -32.42 -4.65 18.02
CA PHE A 110 -32.53 -5.26 16.71
C PHE A 110 -31.49 -4.66 15.75
N ASP A 111 -31.25 -3.35 15.81
CA ASP A 111 -30.23 -2.65 15.02
C ASP A 111 -28.82 -3.10 15.37
N GLU A 112 -28.50 -3.23 16.67
CA GLU A 112 -27.23 -3.82 17.12
C GLU A 112 -27.04 -5.24 16.59
N LEU A 113 -28.07 -6.09 16.65
CA LEU A 113 -28.04 -7.47 16.16
C LEU A 113 -27.86 -7.56 14.63
N ILE A 114 -28.54 -6.69 13.88
CA ILE A 114 -28.41 -6.62 12.43
C ILE A 114 -26.99 -6.18 12.06
N ILE A 115 -26.47 -5.15 12.70
CA ILE A 115 -25.15 -4.61 12.39
C ILE A 115 -24.06 -5.62 12.75
N GLU A 116 -24.14 -6.27 13.91
CA GLU A 116 -23.21 -7.37 14.26
C GLU A 116 -23.22 -8.47 13.18
N ARG A 117 -24.41 -8.91 12.74
CA ARG A 117 -24.56 -9.91 11.66
C ARG A 117 -24.08 -9.44 10.30
N LEU A 118 -24.29 -8.18 9.96
CA LEU A 118 -23.81 -7.61 8.71
C LEU A 118 -22.28 -7.48 8.74
N MET A 119 -21.67 -7.13 9.87
CA MET A 119 -20.21 -7.05 10.04
C MET A 119 -19.51 -8.42 9.93
N GLU A 120 -20.23 -9.53 10.16
CA GLU A 120 -19.73 -10.87 9.82
C GLU A 120 -19.54 -11.07 8.30
N LEU A 121 -20.27 -10.32 7.46
CA LEU A 121 -20.18 -10.41 5.99
C LEU A 121 -18.96 -9.62 5.46
N PRO A 122 -18.05 -10.26 4.70
CA PRO A 122 -16.89 -9.60 4.10
C PRO A 122 -17.26 -8.36 3.26
N THR A 123 -18.33 -8.45 2.46
CA THR A 123 -18.79 -7.36 1.59
C THR A 123 -19.25 -6.13 2.37
N PHE A 124 -19.89 -6.33 3.52
CA PHE A 124 -20.36 -5.23 4.35
C PHE A 124 -19.20 -4.58 5.10
N ARG A 125 -18.20 -5.34 5.55
CA ARG A 125 -16.95 -4.77 6.12
C ARG A 125 -16.23 -3.87 5.13
N HIS A 126 -16.20 -4.24 3.85
CA HIS A 126 -15.65 -3.37 2.81
C HIS A 126 -16.46 -2.08 2.63
N LEU A 127 -17.79 -2.18 2.57
CA LEU A 127 -18.68 -1.02 2.47
C LEU A 127 -18.54 -0.09 3.70
N PHE A 128 -18.45 -0.67 4.89
CA PHE A 128 -18.25 0.03 6.14
C PHE A 128 -16.90 0.75 6.18
N SER A 129 -15.82 0.04 5.86
CA SER A 129 -14.48 0.60 5.73
C SER A 129 -14.41 1.73 4.70
N PHE A 130 -15.12 1.57 3.59
CA PHE A 130 -15.19 2.56 2.53
C PHE A 130 -15.88 3.85 2.96
N LEU A 131 -17.05 3.74 3.60
CA LEU A 131 -17.84 4.91 4.02
C LEU A 131 -17.25 5.59 5.26
N GLU A 132 -16.70 4.83 6.21
CA GLU A 132 -16.21 5.38 7.48
C GLU A 132 -14.74 5.77 7.48
N ARG A 133 -13.91 5.09 6.66
CA ARG A 133 -12.45 5.26 6.64
C ARG A 133 -11.90 5.57 5.24
N GLY A 134 -12.77 5.81 4.26
CA GLY A 134 -12.38 6.21 2.91
C GLY A 134 -11.67 5.13 2.08
N GLY A 135 -11.62 3.87 2.53
CA GLY A 135 -10.79 2.84 1.90
C GLY A 135 -11.34 1.42 1.98
N TRP A 136 -11.22 0.66 0.89
CA TRP A 136 -11.78 -0.69 0.75
C TRP A 136 -10.91 -1.80 1.39
N TYR A 137 -9.59 -1.60 1.59
CA TYR A 137 -8.65 -2.61 2.12
C TYR A 137 -7.67 -2.05 3.17
N ALA A 138 -7.19 -2.92 4.08
CA ALA A 138 -6.22 -2.57 5.13
C ALA A 138 -4.77 -2.52 4.60
N ALA A 139 -4.05 -1.42 4.86
CA ALA A 139 -2.68 -1.21 4.35
C ALA A 139 -1.58 -1.98 5.10
N GLU A 140 -1.89 -2.58 6.25
CA GLU A 140 -0.91 -3.23 7.14
C GLU A 140 -0.16 -4.38 6.48
N SER A 141 -0.86 -5.26 5.75
CA SER A 141 -0.23 -6.39 5.06
C SER A 141 0.77 -5.94 4.00
N PHE A 142 0.49 -4.80 3.34
CA PHE A 142 1.40 -4.20 2.38
C PHE A 142 2.63 -3.60 3.07
N LEU A 143 2.43 -2.81 4.13
CA LEU A 143 3.53 -2.20 4.89
C LEU A 143 4.48 -3.25 5.45
N SER A 144 3.94 -4.30 6.09
CA SER A 144 4.72 -5.43 6.61
C SER A 144 5.45 -6.18 5.49
N TRP A 145 4.84 -6.32 4.31
CA TRP A 145 5.47 -6.95 3.16
C TRP A 145 6.66 -6.14 2.64
N VAL A 146 6.48 -4.83 2.41
CA VAL A 146 7.56 -3.96 1.93
C VAL A 146 8.68 -3.90 2.96
N GLU A 147 8.37 -3.73 4.24
CA GLU A 147 9.36 -3.70 5.31
C GLU A 147 10.21 -4.98 5.33
N ARG A 148 9.55 -6.14 5.31
CA ARG A 148 10.26 -7.44 5.26
C ARG A 148 11.14 -7.55 4.02
N LYS A 149 10.66 -7.08 2.86
CA LYS A 149 11.48 -7.11 1.63
C LYS A 149 12.69 -6.19 1.77
N LEU A 150 12.51 -4.95 2.21
CA LEU A 150 13.62 -4.02 2.44
C LEU A 150 14.62 -4.47 3.51
N ASN A 151 14.28 -5.49 4.30
CA ASN A 151 15.17 -6.12 5.28
C ASN A 151 15.64 -7.53 4.86
N SER A 152 15.38 -7.96 3.62
CA SER A 152 15.73 -9.29 3.10
C SER A 152 16.84 -9.22 2.06
N GLY A 153 17.69 -10.25 2.02
CA GLY A 153 18.83 -10.32 1.11
C GLY A 153 19.97 -9.40 1.55
N GLU A 154 20.87 -9.11 0.60
CA GLU A 154 22.09 -8.36 0.87
C GLU A 154 22.21 -7.14 -0.06
N TYR A 155 22.87 -6.10 0.43
CA TYR A 155 23.31 -4.95 -0.32
C TYR A 155 24.81 -4.76 -0.05
N GLU A 156 25.63 -4.77 -1.10
CA GLU A 156 27.09 -4.65 -1.00
C GLU A 156 27.74 -5.64 0.00
N GLY A 157 27.20 -6.86 0.09
CA GLY A 157 27.70 -7.92 0.96
C GLY A 157 27.33 -7.77 2.44
N GLN A 158 26.39 -6.87 2.77
CA GLN A 158 25.80 -6.74 4.11
C GLN A 158 24.29 -7.00 4.06
N PRO A 159 23.68 -7.55 5.12
CA PRO A 159 22.23 -7.72 5.18
C PRO A 159 21.50 -6.38 5.00
N ARG A 160 20.47 -6.35 4.14
CA ARG A 160 19.64 -5.15 3.98
C ARG A 160 18.93 -4.83 5.30
N GLN A 161 18.88 -3.55 5.66
CA GLN A 161 18.16 -3.05 6.83
C GLN A 161 17.50 -1.70 6.50
N PHE A 162 16.81 -1.64 5.36
CA PHE A 162 16.25 -0.39 4.84
C PHE A 162 14.79 -0.16 5.22
N GLY A 163 14.10 -1.16 5.80
CA GLY A 163 12.67 -1.10 6.09
C GLY A 163 12.28 -0.08 7.16
N SER A 164 13.18 0.24 8.08
CA SER A 164 12.98 1.24 9.14
C SER A 164 13.52 2.63 8.79
N LEU A 165 14.17 2.79 7.63
CA LEU A 165 14.82 4.02 7.27
C LEU A 165 13.86 5.06 6.69
N THR A 166 14.24 6.32 6.87
CA THR A 166 13.68 7.47 6.16
C THR A 166 14.27 7.61 4.75
N LEU A 167 13.64 8.42 3.89
CA LEU A 167 14.14 8.68 2.53
C LEU A 167 15.54 9.31 2.54
N GLY A 168 15.83 10.16 3.53
CA GLY A 168 17.16 10.74 3.74
C GLY A 168 18.20 9.70 4.14
N GLU A 169 17.88 8.84 5.10
CA GLU A 169 18.78 7.77 5.56
C GLU A 169 19.02 6.71 4.48
N MET A 170 17.98 6.32 3.73
CA MET A 170 18.13 5.39 2.61
C MET A 170 19.03 5.96 1.52
N HIS A 171 18.90 7.26 1.20
CA HIS A 171 19.79 7.92 0.27
C HIS A 171 21.24 7.93 0.78
N ALA A 172 21.45 8.22 2.06
CA ALA A 172 22.77 8.18 2.67
C ALA A 172 23.39 6.77 2.66
N ALA A 173 22.57 5.73 2.87
CA ALA A 173 23.01 4.33 2.91
C ALA A 173 23.32 3.74 1.53
N THR A 174 22.57 4.13 0.49
CA THR A 174 22.65 3.49 -0.84
C THR A 174 23.30 4.39 -1.90
N GLY A 175 23.38 5.70 -1.65
CA GLY A 175 23.74 6.71 -2.65
C GLY A 175 22.71 6.87 -3.77
N LYS A 176 21.56 6.18 -3.72
CA LYS A 176 20.57 6.18 -4.79
C LYS A 176 19.63 7.37 -4.67
N ASP A 177 19.36 8.02 -5.80
CA ASP A 177 18.39 9.11 -5.89
C ASP A 177 17.01 8.53 -6.23
N LEU A 178 16.22 8.26 -5.18
CA LEU A 178 14.87 7.73 -5.28
C LEU A 178 13.84 8.86 -5.15
N SER A 179 12.90 8.93 -6.09
CA SER A 179 11.73 9.83 -6.04
C SER A 179 10.43 9.06 -6.22
N LEU A 180 9.51 9.23 -5.29
CA LEU A 180 8.20 8.60 -5.31
C LEU A 180 7.12 9.67 -5.47
N ILE A 181 6.15 9.43 -6.35
CA ILE A 181 5.08 10.40 -6.62
C ILE A 181 3.82 9.95 -5.90
N ALA A 182 3.19 10.85 -5.16
CA ALA A 182 1.92 10.63 -4.47
C ALA A 182 0.90 11.73 -4.81
N ALA A 183 -0.37 11.47 -4.56
CA ALA A 183 -1.44 12.46 -4.70
C ALA A 183 -1.92 12.90 -3.30
N ASP A 184 -1.93 14.21 -3.06
CA ASP A 184 -2.55 14.86 -1.90
C ASP A 184 -3.95 15.29 -2.32
N ILE A 185 -4.95 14.46 -2.00
CA ILE A 185 -6.34 14.72 -2.40
C ILE A 185 -6.97 15.86 -1.60
N THR A 186 -6.52 16.08 -0.37
CA THR A 186 -6.99 17.17 0.51
C THR A 186 -6.72 18.54 -0.11
N HIS A 187 -5.54 18.70 -0.71
CA HIS A 187 -5.12 19.96 -1.33
C HIS A 187 -5.12 19.91 -2.87
N GLY A 188 -5.54 18.80 -3.47
CA GLY A 188 -5.61 18.62 -4.92
C GLY A 188 -4.27 18.79 -5.64
N ARG A 189 -3.17 18.26 -5.07
CA ARG A 189 -1.81 18.45 -5.62
C ARG A 189 -1.02 17.16 -5.71
N MET A 190 -0.04 17.15 -6.62
CA MET A 190 0.96 16.09 -6.71
C MET A 190 2.08 16.34 -5.69
N LEU A 191 2.47 15.31 -4.97
CA LEU A 191 3.63 15.29 -4.10
C LEU A 191 4.78 14.54 -4.77
N VAL A 192 5.98 15.08 -4.67
CA VAL A 192 7.23 14.38 -4.99
C VAL A 192 7.93 14.10 -3.68
N LEU A 193 8.05 12.84 -3.30
CA LEU A 193 8.65 12.38 -2.04
C LEU A 193 10.05 11.83 -2.34
N ASN A 194 11.09 12.51 -1.86
CA ASN A 194 12.49 12.07 -1.95
C ASN A 194 13.32 12.64 -0.80
N HIS A 195 14.62 12.32 -0.77
CA HIS A 195 15.54 12.81 0.25
C HIS A 195 15.71 14.33 0.33
N ARG A 196 15.27 15.10 -0.69
CA ARG A 196 15.32 16.57 -0.68
C ARG A 196 14.02 17.20 -0.21
N THR A 197 12.89 16.62 -0.60
CA THR A 197 11.56 17.19 -0.38
C THR A 197 10.88 16.64 0.88
N ALA A 198 11.23 15.42 1.28
CA ALA A 198 10.67 14.72 2.44
C ALA A 198 11.71 13.79 3.09
N PRO A 199 12.89 14.32 3.51
CA PRO A 199 13.99 13.50 4.05
C PRO A 199 13.58 12.64 5.24
N ASP A 200 12.75 13.17 6.13
CA ASP A 200 12.32 12.51 7.37
C ASP A 200 11.15 11.54 7.17
N CYS A 201 10.61 11.44 5.94
CA CYS A 201 9.52 10.52 5.65
C CYS A 201 10.05 9.08 5.58
N PRO A 202 9.49 8.12 6.34
CA PRO A 202 9.87 6.72 6.23
C PRO A 202 9.65 6.19 4.80
N VAL A 203 10.60 5.40 4.29
CA VAL A 203 10.55 4.87 2.92
C VAL A 203 9.27 4.08 2.69
N ILE A 204 8.89 3.20 3.63
CA ILE A 204 7.69 2.37 3.53
C ILE A 204 6.41 3.20 3.42
N TRP A 205 6.34 4.34 4.12
CA TRP A 205 5.21 5.25 4.07
C TRP A 205 5.16 6.01 2.76
N ALA A 206 6.31 6.46 2.24
CA ALA A 206 6.38 7.09 0.92
C ALA A 206 5.94 6.14 -0.21
N VAL A 207 6.32 4.86 -0.14
CA VAL A 207 5.84 3.82 -1.08
C VAL A 207 4.34 3.62 -0.94
N ARG A 208 3.82 3.49 0.29
CA ARG A 208 2.38 3.34 0.53
C ARG A 208 1.60 4.53 -0.03
N MET A 209 2.04 5.76 0.21
CA MET A 209 1.38 6.97 -0.29
C MET A 209 1.34 6.97 -1.82
N SER A 210 2.41 6.52 -2.47
CA SER A 210 2.48 6.40 -3.94
C SER A 210 1.55 5.32 -4.49
N MET A 211 1.22 4.31 -3.68
CA MET A 211 0.31 3.25 -4.07
C MET A 211 -1.17 3.61 -3.96
N SER A 212 -1.56 4.70 -3.29
CA SER A 212 -2.96 5.10 -3.12
C SER A 212 -3.72 5.20 -4.45
N ILE A 213 -4.47 4.15 -4.78
CA ILE A 213 -5.63 4.26 -5.66
C ILE A 213 -6.75 4.83 -4.78
N PRO A 214 -7.28 6.03 -5.09
CA PRO A 214 -8.42 6.58 -4.35
C PRO A 214 -9.53 5.53 -4.23
N LEU A 215 -10.16 5.42 -3.05
CA LEU A 215 -11.23 4.47 -2.73
C LEU A 215 -10.80 3.02 -2.45
N LEU A 216 -9.55 2.63 -2.73
CA LEU A 216 -9.08 1.24 -2.58
C LEU A 216 -8.41 0.97 -1.21
N TRP A 217 -7.73 1.95 -0.60
CA TRP A 217 -7.03 1.81 0.69
C TRP A 217 -7.46 2.89 1.67
N GLN A 218 -7.45 2.57 2.97
CA GLN A 218 -7.75 3.56 4.02
C GLN A 218 -6.71 4.69 3.98
N GLU A 219 -7.18 5.93 3.99
CA GLU A 219 -6.36 7.16 4.04
C GLU A 219 -6.19 7.68 5.46
#